data_AF-A0A166PMI8-F1
#
_entry.id   AF-A0A166PMI8-F1
#
_cell.length_a   1.000
_cell.length_b   1.000
_cell.length_c   1.000
_cell.angle_alpha   90.00
_cell.angle_beta   90.00
_cell.angle_gamma   90.00
#
_symmetry.space_group_name_H-M   'P 1'
#
loop_
_entity.id
_entity.type
_entity.pdbx_description
1 polymer ?
#
loop_
_entity_poly.entity_id
_entity_poly.type
_entity_poly.pdbx_seq_one_letter_code
_entity_poly.pdbx_strand_id
1 'polypeptide(L)' 'IVCTVSTPHNCAANTCNTSDQHTVYWERENTNETRPRVRHRNPEDLILNTSQMRDAIHVQ' A
#
# COMPACT_ATOMS: atom_id res chain seq x y z
N ILE A 1 -8.01 0.80 -5.26
CA ILE A 1 -6.70 1.50 -5.28
C ILE A 1 -6.00 1.11 -3.99
N VAL A 2 -4.98 0.24 -4.06
CA VAL A 2 -4.36 -0.35 -2.87
C VAL A 2 -2.98 0.29 -2.70
N CYS A 3 -2.72 0.92 -1.54
CA CYS A 3 -1.34 1.22 -1.14
C CYS A 3 -0.64 -0.12 -0.94
N THR A 4 0.40 -0.38 -1.71
CA THR A 4 1.09 -1.70 -1.73
C THR A 4 1.70 -2.11 -0.41
N VAL A 5 1.85 -1.19 0.52
CA VAL A 5 2.30 -1.49 1.86
C VAL A 5 1.12 -1.19 2.76
N SER A 6 0.73 -2.14 3.61
CA SER A 6 -0.24 -1.95 4.70
C SER A 6 0.25 -0.94 5.75
N THR A 7 1.22 -0.09 5.41
CA THR A 7 1.60 1.08 6.18
C THR A 7 0.61 2.19 5.89
N PRO A 8 -0.11 2.69 6.90
CA PRO A 8 -0.93 3.87 6.72
C PRO A 8 -0.01 5.04 6.34
N HIS A 9 -0.36 5.70 5.25
CA HIS A 9 0.37 6.83 4.71
C HIS A 9 -0.67 7.89 4.35
N ASN A 10 -0.39 9.17 4.63
CA ASN A 10 -1.33 10.24 4.32
C ASN A 10 -1.33 10.58 2.82
N CYS A 11 -1.90 9.72 1.99
CA CYS A 11 -1.91 9.91 0.54
C CYS A 11 -2.62 11.20 0.12
N ALA A 12 -3.63 11.65 0.88
CA ALA A 12 -4.37 12.87 0.61
C ALA A 12 -3.51 14.12 0.83
N ALA A 13 -2.75 14.19 1.93
CA ALA A 13 -1.85 15.31 2.19
C ALA A 13 -0.63 15.32 1.24
N ASN A 14 -0.11 14.14 0.88
CA ASN A 14 1.09 14.02 0.03
C ASN A 14 0.78 14.02 -1.47
N THR A 15 -0.47 14.19 -1.88
CA THR A 15 -0.88 14.21 -3.30
C THR A 15 -0.40 12.99 -4.09
N CYS A 16 -0.45 11.81 -3.46
CA CYS A 16 -0.10 10.56 -4.12
C CYS A 16 -1.07 10.29 -5.27
N ASN A 17 -0.56 9.83 -6.42
CA ASN A 17 -1.38 9.55 -7.60
C ASN A 17 -1.45 8.05 -7.90
N THR A 18 -2.44 7.62 -8.66
CA THR A 18 -2.63 6.22 -9.06
C THR A 18 -2.04 5.94 -10.44
N SER A 19 -1.00 6.68 -10.84
CA SER A 19 -0.41 6.52 -12.17
C SER A 19 0.47 5.28 -12.27
N ASP A 20 0.69 4.57 -11.17
CA ASP A 20 1.50 3.36 -11.16
C ASP A 20 0.62 2.14 -11.43
N GLN A 21 1.20 1.13 -12.07
CA GLN A 21 0.51 -0.11 -12.43
C GLN A 21 1.36 -1.28 -12.00
N HIS A 22 0.74 -2.26 -11.37
CA HIS A 22 1.41 -3.49 -10.94
C HIS A 22 0.81 -4.68 -11.67
N THR A 23 1.66 -5.47 -12.31
CA THR A 23 1.29 -6.73 -12.93
C THR A 23 0.87 -7.73 -11.86
N VAL A 24 -0.31 -8.31 -12.01
CA VAL A 24 -0.78 -9.35 -11.09
C VAL A 24 -0.01 -10.63 -11.39
N TYR A 25 0.47 -11.28 -10.33
CA TYR A 25 1.08 -12.60 -10.44
C TYR A 25 0.10 -13.63 -9.90
N TRP A 26 -0.13 -14.68 -10.68
CA TRP A 26 -0.89 -15.85 -10.25
C TRP A 26 0.07 -17.03 -10.27
N GLU A 27 0.17 -17.78 -9.17
CA GLU A 27 1.08 -18.95 -9.06
C GLU A 27 2.56 -18.64 -9.41
N ARG A 28 3.00 -17.39 -9.22
CA ARG A 28 4.32 -16.85 -9.62
C ARG A 28 4.53 -16.67 -11.13
N GLU A 29 3.52 -16.90 -11.95
CA GLU A 29 3.54 -16.54 -13.35
C GLU A 29 3.04 -15.10 -13.55
N ASN A 30 3.68 -14.37 -14.47
CA ASN A 30 3.19 -13.06 -14.91
C ASN A 30 1.87 -13.26 -15.65
N THR A 31 0.80 -12.60 -15.21
CA THR A 31 -0.42 -12.51 -16.02
C THR A 31 -0.49 -11.19 -16.77
N ASN A 32 -1.37 -11.11 -17.77
CA ASN A 32 -1.64 -9.85 -18.48
C ASN A 32 -2.58 -8.90 -17.69
N GLU A 33 -2.92 -9.25 -16.45
CA GLU A 33 -3.75 -8.43 -15.60
C GLU A 33 -2.90 -7.37 -14.90
N THR A 34 -3.28 -6.10 -15.05
CA THR A 34 -2.64 -4.98 -14.35
C THR A 34 -3.62 -4.39 -13.34
N ARG A 35 -3.14 -4.10 -12.12
CA ARG A 35 -3.92 -3.39 -11.11
C ARG A 35 -3.36 -1.99 -10.87
N PRO A 36 -4.24 -0.98 -10.71
CA PRO A 36 -3.81 0.38 -10.40
C PRO A 36 -3.20 0.44 -9.00
N ARG A 37 -2.00 1.00 -8.92
CA ARG A 37 -1.20 1.15 -7.72
C ARG A 37 -1.01 2.63 -7.39
N VAL A 38 -1.01 2.94 -6.09
CA VAL A 38 -0.67 4.29 -5.63
C VAL A 38 0.85 4.48 -5.74
N ARG A 39 1.26 5.51 -6.47
CA ARG A 39 2.64 6.02 -6.47
C ARG A 39 2.77 7.02 -5.33
N HIS A 40 3.58 6.66 -4.34
CA HIS A 40 3.91 7.56 -3.24
C HIS A 40 4.95 8.59 -3.70
N ARG A 41 4.71 9.86 -3.37
CA ARG A 41 5.69 10.94 -3.59
C ARG A 41 6.66 11.08 -2.42
N ASN A 42 6.15 10.86 -1.21
CA ASN A 42 6.89 11.01 0.03
C ASN A 42 6.75 9.74 0.88
N PRO A 43 7.48 8.66 0.56
CA PRO A 43 7.30 7.37 1.20
C PRO A 43 7.65 7.38 2.69
N GLU A 44 8.40 8.36 3.20
CA GLU A 44 8.72 8.51 4.61
C GLU A 44 7.60 9.11 5.48
N ASP A 45 6.54 9.69 4.91
CA ASP A 45 5.38 10.19 5.69
C ASP A 45 4.42 9.05 6.10
N LEU A 46 4.98 8.11 6.85
CA LEU A 46 4.28 6.97 7.40
C LEU A 46 3.55 7.40 8.67
N ILE A 47 2.24 7.20 8.69
CA ILE A 47 1.43 7.38 9.88
C ILE A 47 1.57 6.10 10.70
N LEU A 48 1.98 6.24 11.96
CA LEU A 48 2.07 5.11 12.88
C LEU A 48 0.67 4.53 13.15
N ASN A 49 0.46 3.27 12.79
CA ASN A 49 -0.83 2.60 12.98
C ASN A 49 -1.05 2.19 14.45
N THR A 50 -1.42 3.14 15.30
CA THR A 50 -1.59 2.88 16.74
C THR A 50 -2.72 1.91 17.08
N SER A 51 -3.71 1.72 16.20
CA SER A 51 -4.72 0.67 16.37
C SER A 51 -4.13 -0.71 16.07
N GLN A 52 -3.43 -0.88 14.95
CA GLN A 52 -2.74 -2.15 14.63
C GLN A 52 -1.67 -2.51 15.67
N MET A 53 -0.97 -1.52 16.25
CA MET A 53 -0.02 -1.78 17.34
C MET A 53 -0.69 -2.23 18.63
N ARG A 54 -1.90 -1.72 18.94
CA ARG A 54 -2.70 -2.18 20.08
C ARG A 54 -3.26 -3.57 19.84
N ASP A 55 -3.70 -3.85 18.62
CA ASP A 55 -4.25 -5.16 18.25
C ASP A 55 -3.14 -6.23 18.10
N ALA A 56 -1.90 -5.82 17.79
CA ALA A 56 -0.75 -6.72 17.73
C ALA A 56 -0.47 -7.44 19.07
N ILE A 57 -0.91 -6.87 20.19
CA ILE A 57 -0.85 -7.53 21.51
C ILE A 57 -1.71 -8.82 21.54
N HIS A 58 -2.71 -8.92 20.67
CA HIS A 58 -3.67 -10.02 20.61
C HIS A 58 -3.44 -10.98 19.44
N VAL A 59 -2.41 -10.76 18.62
CA VAL A 59 -2.03 -11.68 17.53
C VAL A 59 -0.94 -12.61 18.04
N GLN A 60 -1.31 -13.85 18.37
CA GLN A 60 -0.39 -14.95 18.72
C GLN A 60 -0.04 -15.79 17.49
#